data_AF-A0A3M8SB19-F1
#
_entry.id   AF-A0A3M8SB19-F1
#
_cell.length_a   1.000
_cell.length_b   1.000
_cell.length_c   1.000
_cell.angle_alpha   90.00
_cell.angle_beta   90.00
_cell.angle_gamma   90.00
#
_symmetry.space_group_name_H-M   'P 1'
#
loop_
_entity.id
_entity.type
_entity.pdbx_description
1 polymer ?
#
loop_
_entity_poly.entity_id
_entity_poly.type
_entity_poly.pdbx_seq_one_letter_code
_entity_poly.pdbx_strand_id
1 'polypeptide(L)'
;MWESLHYEKDRHGYTFMAPNGRRFMGHRVLGPREERVGPNGHMFHDGRDFWWHTGDGGEERVHRVDLVTGELADAGLPEFFDPSLLDEDERWDLESSSLALLPYGVKGSPLGSDGTRVGLRVARDSATGEVRYHRIDGVHGTLDGAGPTAIWGLLDIPGSKKRLVLSGGVGMYRPVVARDADTGECYWQAELKNDGWADSEPDPVAAGTRLIPPPAFWHFLTPRDPAGSQALRQITEDTVRRLLKAAGTSEEALRTAVGRLLPEVSHPLLVRGVVGCVGEAARMRAHRDRILTRLKRARRARLKVSEEDLGAALEGLVGKCGSGYGGTVAQIELTSAFFSGAIDADAAMERWPAHGSAFDWTELPGRIGGLAVRAVSAVTPGTHRRALARLPRFWALTPLAAPGLGRGLLDSEQRAALSDENGALMPLSITMLHSEWGRSHAGATRDIAAFLQRGTVPRPAGVLDIQEVPESRATPERLHRIVDELERVGPVPFAPAAAARLAEATGLDRAAAALLMAGLPHITDDGHNFLPPGTRKALGLKVAEAKAACDMLRRLPEAARLELYDAALPDDPAGLWDQTAMAERLARAWKEAAARP
;
A
#
# COMPACT_ATOMS: atom_id res chain seq x y z
N MET A 1 -20.31 -30.60 14.03
CA MET A 1 -19.53 -29.43 13.61
C MET A 1 -18.71 -29.04 14.82
N TRP A 2 -17.38 -29.06 14.74
CA TRP A 2 -16.52 -28.75 15.88
C TRP A 2 -16.47 -27.23 16.05
N GLU A 3 -17.06 -26.69 17.11
CA GLU A 3 -16.96 -25.26 17.43
C GLU A 3 -15.73 -25.04 18.31
N SER A 4 -14.69 -24.40 17.75
CA SER A 4 -13.57 -23.88 18.53
C SER A 4 -14.07 -22.66 19.31
N LEU A 5 -14.27 -22.79 20.61
CA LEU A 5 -14.88 -21.75 21.45
C LEU A 5 -13.89 -20.66 21.89
N HIS A 6 -12.58 -20.82 21.64
CA HIS A 6 -11.55 -19.86 22.05
C HIS A 6 -10.66 -19.48 20.86
N TYR A 7 -10.54 -18.17 20.62
CA TYR A 7 -9.43 -17.59 19.85
C TYR A 7 -8.19 -17.68 20.73
N GLU A 8 -7.56 -18.86 20.76
CA GLU A 8 -6.30 -19.04 21.47
C GLU A 8 -5.14 -18.55 20.63
N LYS A 9 -4.16 -17.94 21.30
CA LYS A 9 -2.87 -17.60 20.70
C LYS A 9 -2.21 -18.91 20.26
N ASP A 10 -1.79 -18.97 19.00
CA ASP A 10 -1.03 -20.09 18.48
C ASP A 10 0.25 -20.29 19.31
N ARG A 11 0.47 -21.51 19.80
CA ARG A 11 1.64 -21.86 20.64
C ARG A 11 2.61 -22.74 19.86
N HIS A 12 3.91 -22.58 20.14
CA HIS A 12 4.95 -23.49 19.65
C HIS A 12 4.84 -24.83 20.38
N GLY A 13 5.58 -25.86 19.96
CA GLY A 13 5.68 -27.12 20.69
C GLY A 13 4.76 -28.25 20.20
N TYR A 14 4.50 -29.21 21.09
CA TYR A 14 3.90 -30.50 20.76
C TYR A 14 2.56 -30.72 21.48
N THR A 15 1.69 -31.50 20.86
CA THR A 15 0.58 -32.17 21.53
C THR A 15 0.80 -33.68 21.42
N PHE A 16 0.64 -34.38 22.54
CA PHE A 16 0.96 -35.81 22.62
C PHE A 16 -0.26 -36.72 22.54
N MET A 17 0.02 -38.00 22.31
CA MET A 17 -0.92 -39.09 22.56
C MET A 17 -0.68 -39.62 23.97
N ALA A 18 -1.75 -39.79 24.74
CA ALA A 18 -1.70 -40.49 26.01
C ALA A 18 -1.41 -42.00 25.79
N PRO A 19 -0.94 -42.73 26.81
CA PRO A 19 -0.61 -44.16 26.69
C PRO A 19 -1.78 -45.05 26.21
N ASN A 20 -3.02 -44.62 26.40
CA ASN A 20 -4.22 -45.29 25.88
C ASN A 20 -4.47 -45.07 24.38
N GLY A 21 -3.56 -44.39 23.67
CA GLY A 21 -3.65 -44.13 22.24
C GLY A 21 -4.65 -43.03 21.89
N ARG A 22 -4.93 -42.10 22.81
CA ARG A 22 -5.89 -41.01 22.61
C ARG A 22 -5.20 -39.66 22.77
N ARG A 23 -5.62 -38.67 21.99
CA ARG A 23 -4.98 -37.34 21.94
C ARG A 23 -5.28 -36.53 23.21
N PHE A 24 -4.27 -35.80 23.71
CA PHE A 24 -4.48 -34.75 24.70
C PHE A 24 -5.16 -33.52 24.10
N MET A 25 -6.09 -32.95 24.86
CA MET A 25 -6.71 -31.65 24.65
C MET A 25 -6.65 -30.90 25.97
N GLY A 26 -5.86 -29.83 26.04
CA GLY A 26 -5.50 -29.33 27.36
C GLY A 26 -4.58 -30.31 28.11
N HIS A 27 -4.70 -30.29 29.42
CA HIS A 27 -4.14 -31.30 30.32
C HIS A 27 -4.95 -32.61 30.37
N ARG A 28 -6.05 -32.74 29.61
CA ARG A 28 -6.95 -33.90 29.66
C ARG A 28 -6.87 -34.73 28.39
N VAL A 29 -7.13 -36.03 28.52
CA VAL A 29 -7.24 -36.93 27.36
C VAL A 29 -8.66 -36.84 26.81
N LEU A 30 -8.79 -36.48 25.52
CA LEU A 30 -10.09 -36.34 24.85
C LEU A 30 -10.94 -37.60 25.05
N GLY A 31 -12.21 -37.49 25.44
CA GLY A 31 -13.18 -38.57 25.67
C GLY A 31 -13.86 -39.11 24.39
N PRO A 32 -14.39 -40.35 24.36
CA PRO A 32 -15.09 -40.86 23.18
C PRO A 32 -16.41 -40.09 23.05
N ARG A 33 -16.72 -39.55 21.87
CA ARG A 33 -17.91 -38.70 21.62
C ARG A 33 -17.89 -37.33 22.31
N GLU A 34 -16.74 -36.88 22.79
CA GLU A 34 -16.59 -35.52 23.27
C GLU A 34 -16.55 -34.57 22.07
N GLU A 35 -17.54 -33.69 21.95
CA GLU A 35 -17.71 -32.76 20.83
C GLU A 35 -17.09 -31.38 21.11
N ARG A 36 -16.61 -31.17 22.34
CA ARG A 36 -15.97 -29.93 22.78
C ARG A 36 -14.46 -30.11 22.81
N VAL A 37 -13.77 -29.27 22.06
CA VAL A 37 -12.30 -29.24 21.98
C VAL A 37 -11.82 -28.20 22.99
N GLY A 38 -11.05 -28.63 23.99
CA GLY A 38 -10.38 -27.72 24.93
C GLY A 38 -9.18 -27.01 24.29
N PRO A 39 -8.44 -26.20 25.06
CA PRO A 39 -7.29 -25.43 24.57
C PRO A 39 -6.25 -26.25 23.79
N ASN A 40 -5.73 -25.68 22.70
CA ASN A 40 -4.48 -26.11 22.07
C ASN A 40 -3.32 -25.55 22.89
N GLY A 41 -3.00 -26.19 24.00
CA GLY A 41 -1.91 -25.71 24.86
C GLY A 41 -0.62 -26.49 24.69
N HIS A 42 0.40 -25.94 25.33
CA HIS A 42 1.79 -26.28 25.17
C HIS A 42 2.19 -27.38 26.16
N MET A 43 2.64 -28.53 25.66
CA MET A 43 3.00 -29.69 26.49
C MET A 43 4.48 -30.05 26.39
N PHE A 44 4.98 -30.65 27.47
CA PHE A 44 6.28 -31.31 27.51
C PHE A 44 6.13 -32.78 27.89
N HIS A 45 7.03 -33.62 27.37
CA HIS A 45 7.12 -35.02 27.77
C HIS A 45 8.60 -35.43 27.92
N ASP A 46 9.00 -35.70 29.16
CA ASP A 46 10.39 -36.04 29.54
C ASP A 46 10.73 -37.54 29.40
N GLY A 47 9.78 -38.33 28.90
CA GLY A 47 9.85 -39.78 28.75
C GLY A 47 9.23 -40.59 29.90
N ARG A 48 8.88 -39.94 31.00
CA ARG A 48 8.15 -40.54 32.13
C ARG A 48 6.81 -39.86 32.35
N ASP A 49 6.85 -38.54 32.49
CA ASP A 49 5.74 -37.70 32.89
C ASP A 49 5.32 -36.77 31.74
N PHE A 50 4.05 -36.37 31.75
CA PHE A 50 3.50 -35.34 30.87
C PHE A 50 3.34 -34.06 31.67
N TRP A 51 3.72 -32.94 31.06
CA TRP A 51 3.68 -31.63 31.69
C TRP A 51 2.88 -30.67 30.84
N TRP A 52 2.06 -29.86 31.49
CA TRP A 52 1.18 -28.90 30.86
C TRP A 52 1.59 -27.48 31.26
N HIS A 53 1.83 -26.63 30.26
CA HIS A 53 2.08 -25.22 30.46
C HIS A 53 0.77 -24.43 30.46
N THR A 54 0.39 -23.87 31.62
CA THR A 54 -0.75 -22.96 31.77
C THR A 54 -0.27 -21.54 31.54
N GLY A 55 -0.82 -20.85 30.55
CA GLY A 55 -0.49 -19.46 30.26
C GLY A 55 -1.61 -18.76 29.51
N ASP A 56 -2.61 -18.27 30.25
CA ASP A 56 -3.43 -17.12 29.88
C ASP A 56 -3.68 -16.34 31.18
N GLY A 57 -2.87 -15.31 31.43
CA GLY A 57 -2.99 -14.41 32.58
C GLY A 57 -1.86 -14.51 33.62
N GLY A 58 -1.03 -13.47 33.69
CA GLY A 58 -0.23 -13.05 34.86
C GLY A 58 0.96 -13.92 35.31
N GLU A 59 0.78 -15.23 35.45
CA GLU A 59 1.80 -16.15 35.98
C GLU A 59 1.83 -17.44 35.17
N GLU A 60 2.81 -17.55 34.26
CA GLU A 60 3.12 -18.77 33.53
C GLU A 60 3.58 -19.87 34.48
N ARG A 61 2.92 -21.03 34.43
CA ARG A 61 3.25 -22.17 35.29
C ARG A 61 3.22 -23.48 34.50
N VAL A 62 4.05 -24.42 34.92
CA VAL A 62 4.06 -25.79 34.37
C VAL A 62 3.60 -26.73 35.46
N HIS A 63 2.78 -27.70 35.08
CA HIS A 63 2.18 -28.66 35.99
C HIS A 63 2.34 -30.06 35.43
N ARG A 64 2.67 -31.03 36.29
CA ARG A 64 2.62 -32.45 35.90
C ARG A 64 1.15 -32.89 35.78
N VAL A 65 0.85 -33.63 34.72
CA VAL A 65 -0.47 -34.21 34.47
C VAL A 65 -0.57 -35.59 35.12
N ASP A 66 -1.58 -35.79 35.97
CA ASP A 66 -1.93 -37.11 36.46
C ASP A 66 -2.76 -37.86 35.40
N LEU A 67 -2.23 -38.95 34.87
CA LEU A 67 -2.88 -39.73 33.80
C LEU A 67 -4.09 -40.55 34.27
N VAL A 68 -4.21 -40.80 35.57
CA VAL A 68 -5.31 -41.59 36.15
C VAL A 68 -6.52 -40.69 36.39
N THR A 69 -6.31 -39.53 37.02
CA THR A 69 -7.40 -38.60 37.35
C THR A 69 -7.64 -37.57 36.25
N GLY A 70 -6.63 -37.26 35.44
CA GLY A 70 -6.64 -36.14 34.50
C GLY A 70 -6.49 -34.77 35.17
N GLU A 71 -6.08 -34.73 36.44
CA GLU A 71 -5.86 -33.50 37.20
C GLU A 71 -4.40 -33.01 37.09
N LEU A 72 -4.18 -31.74 37.43
CA LEU A 72 -2.85 -31.14 37.49
C LEU A 72 -2.28 -31.24 38.91
N ALA A 73 -1.03 -31.69 39.02
CA ALA A 73 -0.27 -31.59 40.26
C ALA A 73 0.11 -30.13 40.57
N ASP A 74 0.73 -29.91 41.74
CA ASP A 74 1.36 -28.64 42.08
C ASP A 74 2.36 -28.19 41.01
N ALA A 75 2.54 -26.88 40.90
CA ALA A 75 3.43 -26.29 39.90
C ALA A 75 4.87 -26.78 40.08
N GLY A 76 5.49 -27.18 38.96
CA GLY A 76 6.84 -27.71 38.92
C GLY A 76 7.33 -27.87 37.48
N LEU A 77 8.65 -28.04 37.34
CA LEU A 77 9.32 -28.17 36.05
C LEU A 77 9.92 -29.57 35.90
N PRO A 78 9.94 -30.14 34.67
CA PRO A 78 10.79 -31.30 34.40
C PRO A 78 12.25 -30.90 34.58
N GLU A 79 13.11 -31.87 34.94
CA GLU A 79 14.55 -31.68 35.17
C GLU A 79 15.28 -30.96 34.01
N PHE A 80 14.78 -31.12 32.78
CA PHE A 80 15.30 -30.42 31.61
C PHE A 80 15.28 -28.88 31.73
N PHE A 81 14.35 -28.33 32.51
CA PHE A 81 14.20 -26.91 32.83
C PHE A 81 14.61 -26.61 34.29
N ASP A 82 15.64 -27.27 34.82
CA ASP A 82 16.16 -26.99 36.16
C ASP A 82 16.55 -25.49 36.30
N PRO A 83 15.94 -24.74 37.24
CA PRO A 83 16.27 -23.34 37.49
C PRO A 83 17.73 -23.10 37.86
N SER A 84 18.47 -24.12 38.35
CA SER A 84 19.90 -23.99 38.67
C SER A 84 20.79 -23.71 37.43
N LEU A 85 20.22 -23.85 36.23
CA LEU A 85 20.91 -23.64 34.95
C LEU A 85 20.70 -22.22 34.39
N LEU A 86 20.01 -21.36 35.12
CA LEU A 86 19.77 -19.94 34.80
C LEU A 86 20.75 -19.07 35.58
N ASP A 87 21.19 -17.98 34.93
CA ASP A 87 21.89 -16.89 35.60
C ASP A 87 20.89 -15.98 36.36
N GLU A 88 21.39 -15.06 37.19
CA GLU A 88 20.58 -14.26 38.14
C GLU A 88 19.41 -13.50 37.49
N ASP A 89 19.62 -12.97 36.28
CA ASP A 89 18.64 -12.15 35.54
C ASP A 89 17.84 -12.94 34.49
N GLU A 90 18.08 -14.25 34.37
CA GLU A 90 17.46 -15.09 33.36
C GLU A 90 16.20 -15.80 33.85
N ARG A 91 15.26 -15.99 32.91
CA ARG A 91 14.08 -16.82 33.11
C ARG A 91 13.84 -17.74 31.92
N TRP A 92 13.26 -18.90 32.15
CA TRP A 92 12.84 -19.78 31.06
C TRP A 92 11.75 -19.11 30.19
N ASP A 93 11.97 -19.09 28.88
CA ASP A 93 10.98 -18.79 27.85
C ASP A 93 10.30 -20.11 27.47
N LEU A 94 9.31 -20.49 28.28
CA LEU A 94 8.64 -21.78 28.14
C LEU A 94 7.78 -21.84 26.88
N GLU A 95 7.24 -20.71 26.41
CA GLU A 95 6.52 -20.65 25.13
C GLU A 95 7.43 -21.00 23.93
N SER A 96 8.73 -20.67 24.00
CA SER A 96 9.71 -20.97 22.95
C SER A 96 10.52 -22.26 23.20
N SER A 97 10.18 -22.99 24.26
CA SER A 97 10.87 -24.23 24.64
C SER A 97 10.09 -25.46 24.16
N SER A 98 10.74 -26.62 24.11
CA SER A 98 10.08 -27.87 23.78
C SER A 98 10.83 -29.08 24.35
N LEU A 99 10.09 -30.13 24.69
CA LEU A 99 10.62 -31.39 25.19
C LEU A 99 9.65 -32.51 24.84
N ALA A 100 10.14 -33.52 24.13
CA ALA A 100 9.35 -34.66 23.68
C ALA A 100 10.20 -35.93 23.62
N LEU A 101 9.54 -37.08 23.54
CA LEU A 101 10.18 -38.32 23.14
C LEU A 101 10.67 -38.24 21.69
N LEU A 102 11.79 -38.91 21.40
CA LEU A 102 12.26 -39.11 20.04
C LEU A 102 11.18 -39.86 19.25
N PRO A 103 10.66 -39.30 18.13
CA PRO A 103 9.58 -39.94 17.42
C PRO A 103 9.95 -41.34 16.92
N TYR A 104 8.99 -42.26 16.98
CA TYR A 104 9.19 -43.64 16.54
C TYR A 104 9.74 -43.71 15.11
N GLY A 105 10.77 -44.52 14.89
CA GLY A 105 11.43 -44.71 13.60
C GLY A 105 12.51 -43.67 13.26
N VAL A 106 12.66 -42.61 14.06
CA VAL A 106 13.75 -41.63 13.91
C VAL A 106 15.01 -42.16 14.59
N LYS A 107 16.08 -42.38 13.82
CA LYS A 107 17.39 -42.79 14.35
C LYS A 107 18.35 -41.61 14.62
N GLY A 108 18.07 -40.47 13.99
CA GLY A 108 18.81 -39.23 14.12
C GLY A 108 17.93 -38.09 13.63
N SER A 109 18.01 -36.95 14.31
CA SER A 109 17.12 -35.81 14.10
C SER A 109 17.96 -34.60 13.65
N PRO A 110 17.62 -33.95 12.52
CA PRO A 110 18.21 -32.67 12.12
C PRO A 110 17.99 -31.56 13.16
N LEU A 111 17.08 -31.76 14.09
CA LEU A 111 16.78 -30.86 15.20
C LEU A 111 17.42 -31.33 16.53
N GLY A 112 18.41 -32.21 16.47
CA GLY A 112 19.08 -32.80 17.63
C GLY A 112 18.27 -33.88 18.34
N SER A 113 18.97 -34.76 19.06
CA SER A 113 18.40 -35.78 19.96
C SER A 113 19.47 -36.32 20.91
N ASP A 114 19.06 -36.74 22.12
CA ASP A 114 19.92 -37.51 23.05
C ASP A 114 19.86 -39.04 22.83
N GLY A 115 19.18 -39.49 21.78
CA GLY A 115 18.92 -40.91 21.48
C GLY A 115 17.57 -41.43 22.00
N THR A 116 16.92 -40.69 22.91
CA THR A 116 15.61 -41.04 23.48
C THR A 116 14.59 -39.92 23.42
N ARG A 117 15.07 -38.68 23.40
CA ARG A 117 14.28 -37.44 23.50
C ARG A 117 14.77 -36.43 22.47
N VAL A 118 13.90 -35.46 22.21
CA VAL A 118 14.15 -34.25 21.42
C VAL A 118 13.71 -33.04 22.22
N GLY A 119 14.39 -31.91 22.08
CA GLY A 119 14.02 -30.72 22.81
C GLY A 119 14.98 -29.56 22.67
N LEU A 120 14.47 -28.38 23.01
CA LEU A 120 15.16 -27.11 23.07
C LEU A 120 14.66 -26.39 24.32
N ARG A 121 15.57 -25.92 25.17
CA ARG A 121 15.22 -24.96 26.21
C ARG A 121 15.75 -23.58 25.83
N VAL A 122 14.94 -22.57 26.10
CA VAL A 122 15.23 -21.18 25.79
C VAL A 122 15.12 -20.38 27.08
N ALA A 123 16.17 -19.63 27.42
CA ALA A 123 16.21 -18.67 28.50
C ALA A 123 16.27 -17.26 27.93
N ARG A 124 15.65 -16.31 28.62
CA ARG A 124 15.67 -14.90 28.29
C ARG A 124 16.18 -14.11 29.48
N ASP A 125 17.20 -13.31 29.23
CA ASP A 125 17.70 -12.32 30.19
C ASP A 125 16.73 -11.14 30.24
N SER A 126 16.28 -10.79 31.44
CA SER A 126 15.31 -9.72 31.67
C SER A 126 15.91 -8.31 31.65
N ALA A 127 17.22 -8.18 31.86
CA ALA A 127 17.96 -6.93 31.86
C ALA A 127 18.46 -6.55 30.45
N THR A 128 18.99 -7.52 29.70
CA THR A 128 19.58 -7.30 28.37
C THR A 128 18.62 -7.65 27.23
N GLY A 129 17.62 -8.50 27.49
CA GLY A 129 16.73 -9.05 26.47
C GLY A 129 17.36 -10.19 25.65
N GLU A 130 18.62 -10.55 25.94
CA GLU A 130 19.37 -11.61 25.29
C GLU A 130 18.66 -12.96 25.43
N VAL A 131 18.75 -13.79 24.38
CA VAL A 131 18.10 -15.10 24.33
C VAL A 131 19.14 -16.20 24.21
N ARG A 132 19.24 -17.02 25.26
CA ARG A 132 20.12 -18.19 25.30
C ARG A 132 19.32 -19.44 24.99
N TYR A 133 19.83 -20.29 24.11
CA TYR A 133 19.18 -21.55 23.75
C TYR A 133 20.11 -22.73 24.00
N HIS A 134 19.53 -23.87 24.37
CA HIS A 134 20.25 -25.12 24.56
C HIS A 134 19.41 -26.30 24.08
N ARG A 135 19.92 -27.00 23.06
CA ARG A 135 19.30 -28.19 22.47
C ARG A 135 19.68 -29.42 23.26
N ILE A 136 18.83 -30.45 23.21
CA ILE A 136 18.97 -31.64 24.06
C ILE A 136 20.27 -32.42 23.84
N ASP A 137 20.90 -32.25 22.67
CA ASP A 137 22.18 -32.87 22.30
C ASP A 137 23.42 -32.06 22.73
N GLY A 138 23.24 -31.02 23.56
CA GLY A 138 24.33 -30.21 24.11
C GLY A 138 24.69 -28.97 23.30
N VAL A 139 24.10 -28.82 22.10
CA VAL A 139 24.32 -27.63 21.26
C VAL A 139 23.65 -26.42 21.88
N HIS A 140 24.39 -25.32 22.05
CA HIS A 140 23.88 -24.08 22.64
C HIS A 140 24.44 -22.84 21.94
N GLY A 141 23.88 -21.68 22.26
CA GLY A 141 24.29 -20.38 21.74
C GLY A 141 23.37 -19.28 22.24
N THR A 142 23.64 -18.06 21.78
CA THR A 142 22.98 -16.86 22.29
C THR A 142 22.64 -15.91 21.14
N LEU A 143 21.51 -15.19 21.25
CA LEU A 143 21.02 -14.23 20.27
C LEU A 143 20.68 -12.90 20.93
N ASP A 144 21.05 -11.81 20.28
CA ASP A 144 20.74 -10.46 20.74
C ASP A 144 19.22 -10.18 20.67
N GLY A 145 18.71 -9.57 21.75
CA GLY A 145 17.28 -9.44 22.08
C GLY A 145 16.38 -8.64 21.12
N ALA A 146 16.89 -8.13 20.00
CA ALA A 146 16.12 -7.37 19.03
C ALA A 146 15.56 -8.20 17.85
N GLY A 147 16.00 -9.46 17.68
CA GLY A 147 15.85 -10.19 16.40
C GLY A 147 14.75 -11.26 16.29
N PRO A 148 14.68 -12.27 17.17
CA PRO A 148 13.72 -13.37 17.02
C PRO A 148 12.66 -13.37 18.14
N THR A 149 11.41 -13.07 17.78
CA THR A 149 10.27 -13.51 18.59
C THR A 149 9.96 -14.96 18.26
N ALA A 150 9.81 -15.80 19.28
CA ALA A 150 9.32 -17.17 19.18
C ALA A 150 10.25 -18.16 18.42
N ILE A 151 11.35 -18.53 19.08
CA ILE A 151 12.27 -19.58 18.61
C ILE A 151 11.54 -20.92 18.65
N TRP A 152 11.76 -21.76 17.63
CA TRP A 152 11.20 -23.10 17.57
C TRP A 152 12.25 -24.20 17.79
N GLY A 153 13.46 -24.03 17.24
CA GLY A 153 14.49 -25.07 17.29
C GLY A 153 15.76 -24.70 16.54
N LEU A 154 16.80 -25.53 16.65
CA LEU A 154 18.00 -25.40 15.81
C LEU A 154 18.01 -26.49 14.75
N LEU A 155 18.15 -26.10 13.49
CA LEU A 155 18.24 -26.99 12.35
C LEU A 155 19.69 -27.18 11.91
N ASP A 156 20.13 -28.43 12.01
CA ASP A 156 21.35 -28.92 11.38
C ASP A 156 20.95 -29.39 9.98
N ILE A 157 21.21 -28.56 8.96
CA ILE A 157 20.90 -28.95 7.58
C ILE A 157 21.77 -30.16 7.21
N PRO A 158 21.19 -31.32 6.86
CA PRO A 158 21.99 -32.50 6.60
C PRO A 158 23.03 -32.28 5.49
N GLY A 159 24.29 -32.60 5.78
CA GLY A 159 25.43 -32.39 4.88
C GLY A 159 25.96 -30.95 4.85
N SER A 160 25.40 -30.02 5.60
CA SER A 160 25.92 -28.66 5.81
C SER A 160 26.63 -28.57 7.16
N LYS A 161 27.66 -27.74 7.27
CA LYS A 161 28.23 -27.35 8.57
C LYS A 161 27.48 -26.17 9.21
N LYS A 162 26.63 -25.49 8.43
CA LYS A 162 25.88 -24.32 8.87
C LYS A 162 24.66 -24.76 9.68
N ARG A 163 24.55 -24.21 10.89
CA ARG A 163 23.42 -24.37 11.81
C ARG A 163 22.50 -23.18 11.68
N LEU A 164 21.19 -23.41 11.73
CA LEU A 164 20.19 -22.36 11.61
C LEU A 164 19.24 -22.35 12.80
N VAL A 165 18.92 -21.17 13.30
CA VAL A 165 17.85 -20.96 14.28
C VAL A 165 16.53 -20.85 13.54
N LEU A 166 15.58 -21.73 13.88
CA LEU A 166 14.22 -21.66 13.36
C LEU A 166 13.38 -20.77 14.27
N SER A 167 12.62 -19.86 13.65
CA SER A 167 11.66 -18.98 14.31
C SER A 167 10.37 -18.89 13.49
N GLY A 168 9.27 -18.49 14.12
CA GLY A 168 7.97 -18.41 13.45
C GLY A 168 7.35 -19.78 13.19
N GLY A 169 6.58 -19.92 12.10
CA GLY A 169 5.89 -21.18 11.76
C GLY A 169 4.74 -21.58 12.67
N VAL A 170 4.22 -20.63 13.46
CA VAL A 170 3.14 -20.83 14.41
C VAL A 170 2.04 -19.83 14.11
N GLY A 171 0.85 -20.37 13.86
CA GLY A 171 -0.33 -19.62 13.46
C GLY A 171 -0.58 -19.47 11.97
N MET A 172 -1.80 -19.02 11.67
CA MET A 172 -2.44 -19.18 10.35
C MET A 172 -1.77 -18.42 9.19
N TYR A 173 -0.74 -17.59 9.42
CA TYR A 173 -0.14 -16.74 8.38
C TYR A 173 1.37 -16.47 8.57
N ARG A 174 2.08 -17.30 9.34
CA ARG A 174 3.49 -17.04 9.68
C ARG A 174 4.42 -18.06 9.02
N PRO A 175 5.34 -17.63 8.13
CA PRO A 175 6.34 -18.55 7.58
C PRO A 175 7.28 -19.04 8.67
N VAL A 176 7.89 -20.19 8.43
CA VAL A 176 9.09 -20.60 9.19
C VAL A 176 10.26 -19.80 8.64
N VAL A 177 10.98 -19.11 9.51
CA VAL A 177 12.17 -18.34 9.18
C VAL A 177 13.38 -19.04 9.77
N ALA A 178 14.31 -19.43 8.91
CA ALA A 178 15.61 -19.96 9.31
C ALA A 178 16.64 -18.83 9.29
N ARG A 179 17.29 -18.62 10.43
CA ARG A 179 18.27 -17.56 10.64
C ARG A 179 19.63 -18.16 10.87
N ASP A 180 20.65 -17.43 10.48
CA ASP A 180 22.03 -17.74 10.84
C ASP A 180 22.17 -17.71 12.38
N ALA A 181 22.75 -18.77 12.95
CA ALA A 181 22.82 -18.92 14.41
C ALA A 181 23.82 -17.97 15.07
N ASP A 182 24.82 -17.48 14.33
CA ASP A 182 25.88 -16.62 14.86
C ASP A 182 25.51 -15.13 14.71
N THR A 183 24.82 -14.77 13.62
CA THR A 183 24.51 -13.37 13.26
C THR A 183 23.04 -13.00 13.44
N GLY A 184 22.13 -13.98 13.53
CA GLY A 184 20.68 -13.75 13.58
C GLY A 184 20.04 -13.31 12.25
N GLU A 185 20.83 -13.12 11.19
CA GLU A 185 20.35 -12.71 9.87
C GLU A 185 19.44 -13.78 9.25
N CYS A 186 18.41 -13.34 8.52
CA CYS A 186 17.53 -14.25 7.79
C CYS A 186 18.32 -14.99 6.70
N TYR A 187 18.31 -16.32 6.75
CA TYR A 187 18.97 -17.18 5.79
C TYR A 187 17.99 -17.65 4.70
N TRP A 188 16.81 -18.11 5.10
CA TRP A 188 15.67 -18.35 4.20
C TRP A 188 14.35 -18.37 4.99
N GLN A 189 13.24 -18.26 4.27
CA GLN A 189 11.89 -18.43 4.81
C GLN A 189 11.09 -19.41 3.96
N ALA A 190 10.16 -20.11 4.58
CA ALA A 190 9.29 -21.09 3.94
C ALA A 190 7.86 -20.94 4.46
N GLU A 191 6.90 -20.82 3.56
CA GLU A 191 5.48 -20.79 3.91
C GLU A 191 4.96 -22.21 4.19
N LEU A 192 4.20 -22.35 5.28
CA LEU A 192 3.50 -23.58 5.61
C LEU A 192 2.17 -23.56 4.84
N LYS A 193 2.01 -24.44 3.85
CA LYS A 193 0.74 -24.59 3.10
C LYS A 193 -0.28 -25.36 3.91
N ASN A 194 -0.76 -24.74 4.97
CA ASN A 194 -1.76 -25.29 5.88
C ASN A 194 -3.18 -24.78 5.62
N ASP A 195 -3.40 -24.02 4.53
CA ASP A 195 -4.67 -23.40 4.22
C ASP A 195 -5.30 -23.92 2.92
N GLY A 196 -6.61 -24.13 2.96
CA GLY A 196 -7.44 -24.36 1.77
C GLY A 196 -7.93 -23.06 1.11
N TRP A 197 -7.32 -21.91 1.44
CA TRP A 197 -7.79 -20.57 1.04
C TRP A 197 -6.76 -19.75 0.26
N ALA A 198 -5.44 -19.97 0.42
CA ALA A 198 -4.45 -19.53 -0.56
C ALA A 198 -4.57 -20.34 -1.85
N ASP A 199 -4.25 -19.71 -2.97
CA ASP A 199 -4.26 -20.31 -4.30
C ASP A 199 -3.81 -21.78 -4.28
N SER A 200 -4.67 -22.66 -4.81
CA SER A 200 -4.38 -24.09 -4.96
C SER A 200 -3.17 -24.38 -5.85
N GLU A 201 -2.59 -23.35 -6.47
CA GLU A 201 -1.38 -23.45 -7.26
C GLU A 201 -0.14 -23.59 -6.37
N PRO A 202 0.68 -24.63 -6.58
CA PRO A 202 1.90 -24.79 -5.83
C PRO A 202 2.88 -23.67 -6.18
N ASP A 203 3.12 -22.72 -5.26
CA ASP A 203 4.30 -21.82 -5.21
C ASP A 203 5.47 -22.41 -6.03
N PRO A 204 5.89 -21.75 -7.12
CA PRO A 204 6.98 -22.20 -7.98
C PRO A 204 8.25 -22.55 -7.20
N VAL A 205 8.56 -21.84 -6.11
CA VAL A 205 9.74 -22.09 -5.27
C VAL A 205 9.60 -23.40 -4.46
N ALA A 206 8.38 -23.87 -4.25
CA ALA A 206 8.05 -25.14 -3.63
C ALA A 206 7.70 -26.25 -4.65
N ALA A 207 7.96 -26.07 -5.95
CA ALA A 207 7.55 -27.02 -6.99
C ALA A 207 8.09 -28.45 -6.78
N GLY A 208 9.25 -28.59 -6.11
CA GLY A 208 9.85 -29.87 -5.73
C GLY A 208 9.32 -30.48 -4.43
N THR A 209 8.57 -29.72 -3.62
CA THR A 209 8.04 -30.13 -2.32
C THR A 209 6.66 -29.50 -2.15
N ARG A 210 5.63 -30.20 -2.63
CA ARG A 210 4.24 -29.71 -2.71
C ARG A 210 3.66 -29.19 -1.38
N LEU A 211 4.13 -29.73 -0.26
CA LEU A 211 3.73 -29.35 1.09
C LEU A 211 4.97 -29.27 1.96
N ILE A 212 5.19 -28.11 2.60
CA ILE A 212 6.20 -27.95 3.64
C ILE A 212 5.50 -28.23 4.97
N PRO A 213 5.82 -29.34 5.67
CA PRO A 213 5.14 -29.68 6.90
C PRO A 213 5.59 -28.74 8.03
N PRO A 214 4.81 -28.60 9.11
CA PRO A 214 5.24 -27.86 10.29
C PRO A 214 6.60 -28.35 10.84
N PRO A 215 7.38 -27.49 11.51
CA PRO A 215 8.72 -27.86 11.99
C PRO A 215 8.78 -29.11 12.87
N ALA A 216 7.70 -29.47 13.58
CA ALA A 216 7.62 -30.72 14.36
C ALA A 216 7.86 -31.98 13.51
N PHE A 217 7.55 -31.95 12.21
CA PHE A 217 7.81 -33.06 11.28
C PHE A 217 9.24 -33.05 10.75
N TRP A 218 10.06 -32.05 11.10
CA TRP A 218 11.40 -31.92 10.54
C TRP A 218 12.41 -32.86 11.20
N HIS A 219 12.04 -33.50 12.31
CA HIS A 219 12.74 -34.66 12.87
C HIS A 219 12.89 -35.81 11.87
N PHE A 220 11.98 -35.91 10.89
CA PHE A 220 11.98 -36.96 9.87
C PHE A 220 12.70 -36.56 8.58
N LEU A 221 13.26 -35.35 8.49
CA LEU A 221 13.90 -34.88 7.27
C LEU A 221 15.17 -35.69 6.96
N THR A 222 15.20 -36.20 5.73
CA THR A 222 16.38 -36.85 5.15
C THR A 222 16.64 -36.26 3.76
N PRO A 223 17.91 -36.07 3.36
CA PRO A 223 18.22 -35.65 1.99
C PRO A 223 17.77 -36.71 0.99
N ARG A 224 16.91 -36.31 0.05
CA ARG A 224 16.52 -37.15 -1.08
C ARG A 224 17.62 -37.29 -2.14
N ASP A 225 18.57 -36.35 -2.17
CA ASP A 225 19.69 -36.32 -3.10
C ASP A 225 20.90 -35.62 -2.45
N PRO A 226 21.75 -36.36 -1.71
CA PRO A 226 22.90 -35.78 -1.02
C PRO A 226 23.90 -35.10 -1.98
N ALA A 227 24.20 -35.72 -3.12
CA ALA A 227 25.13 -35.20 -4.12
C ALA A 227 24.57 -33.94 -4.80
N GLY A 228 23.31 -33.97 -5.23
CA GLY A 228 22.62 -32.80 -5.77
C GLY A 228 22.54 -31.66 -4.77
N SER A 229 22.28 -31.95 -3.50
CA SER A 229 22.27 -30.93 -2.43
C SER A 229 23.65 -30.29 -2.23
N GLN A 230 24.73 -31.08 -2.28
CA GLN A 230 26.09 -30.57 -2.20
C GLN A 230 26.43 -29.67 -3.40
N ALA A 231 26.09 -30.12 -4.61
CA ALA A 231 26.31 -29.35 -5.83
C ALA A 231 25.58 -28.00 -5.80
N LEU A 232 24.32 -27.97 -5.33
CA LEU A 232 23.55 -26.74 -5.19
C LEU A 232 24.15 -25.75 -4.19
N ARG A 233 24.79 -26.21 -3.12
CA ARG A 233 25.48 -25.32 -2.16
C ARG A 233 26.78 -24.73 -2.72
N GLN A 234 27.35 -25.37 -3.74
CA GLN A 234 28.59 -24.94 -4.40
C GLN A 234 28.32 -24.28 -5.77
N ILE A 235 27.05 -24.01 -6.09
CA ILE A 235 26.67 -23.46 -7.38
C ILE A 235 27.35 -22.11 -7.61
N THR A 236 27.92 -21.94 -8.81
CA THR A 236 28.60 -20.69 -9.17
C THR A 236 27.63 -19.68 -9.77
N GLU A 237 28.00 -18.40 -9.68
CA GLU A 237 27.26 -17.32 -10.32
C GLU A 237 27.14 -17.52 -11.85
N ASP A 238 28.18 -18.04 -12.51
CA ASP A 238 28.15 -18.35 -13.95
C ASP A 238 27.09 -19.42 -14.27
N THR A 239 27.03 -20.48 -13.46
CA THR A 239 25.99 -21.51 -13.60
C THR A 239 24.59 -20.90 -13.46
N VAL A 240 24.36 -20.07 -12.43
CA VAL A 240 23.08 -19.39 -12.22
C VAL A 240 22.72 -18.49 -13.40
N ARG A 241 23.67 -17.71 -13.94
CA ARG A 241 23.46 -16.86 -15.12
C ARG A 241 23.04 -17.68 -16.34
N ARG A 242 23.66 -18.84 -16.57
CA ARG A 242 23.29 -19.75 -17.67
C ARG A 242 21.92 -20.37 -17.48
N LEU A 243 21.55 -20.75 -16.26
CA LEU A 243 20.21 -21.25 -15.93
C LEU A 243 19.14 -20.17 -16.15
N LEU A 244 19.36 -18.93 -15.67
CA LEU A 244 18.45 -17.80 -15.91
C LEU A 244 18.31 -17.48 -17.41
N LYS A 245 19.38 -17.62 -18.19
CA LYS A 245 19.33 -17.46 -19.65
C LYS A 245 18.45 -18.53 -20.31
N ALA A 246 18.57 -19.79 -19.87
CA ALA A 246 17.73 -20.87 -20.36
C ALA A 246 16.25 -20.69 -19.98
N ALA A 247 15.99 -20.23 -18.75
CA ALA A 247 14.65 -19.91 -18.25
C ALA A 247 13.95 -18.83 -19.08
N GLY A 248 14.71 -17.87 -19.63
CA GLY A 248 14.18 -16.86 -20.55
C GLY A 248 13.81 -17.40 -21.93
N THR A 249 14.13 -18.67 -22.25
CA THR A 249 13.79 -19.30 -23.53
C THR A 249 12.53 -20.17 -23.40
N SER A 250 12.56 -21.17 -22.53
CA SER A 250 11.42 -22.05 -22.21
C SER A 250 11.71 -22.89 -20.97
N GLU A 251 10.67 -23.48 -20.36
CA GLU A 251 10.84 -24.43 -19.26
C GLU A 251 11.66 -25.66 -19.70
N GLU A 252 11.46 -26.16 -20.92
CA GLU A 252 12.20 -27.31 -21.45
C GLU A 252 13.69 -27.01 -21.65
N ALA A 253 14.01 -25.78 -22.11
CA ALA A 253 15.39 -25.31 -22.21
C ALA A 253 16.03 -25.20 -20.82
N LEU A 254 15.28 -24.72 -19.81
CA LEU A 254 15.75 -24.67 -18.43
C LEU A 254 15.99 -26.09 -17.87
N ARG A 255 15.07 -27.02 -18.07
CA ARG A 255 15.21 -28.41 -17.63
C ARG A 255 16.44 -29.09 -18.24
N THR A 256 16.66 -28.87 -19.54
CA THR A 256 17.85 -29.35 -20.26
C THR A 256 19.13 -28.71 -19.69
N ALA A 257 19.10 -27.41 -19.40
CA ALA A 257 20.23 -26.71 -18.82
C ALA A 257 20.56 -27.20 -17.40
N VAL A 258 19.55 -27.51 -16.57
CA VAL A 258 19.74 -28.13 -15.25
C VAL A 258 20.48 -29.45 -15.39
N GLY A 259 19.99 -30.37 -16.23
CA GLY A 259 20.63 -31.68 -16.41
C GLY A 259 22.07 -31.62 -16.93
N ARG A 260 22.39 -30.61 -17.75
CA ARG A 260 23.75 -30.40 -18.29
C ARG A 260 24.70 -29.71 -17.30
N LEU A 261 24.22 -28.69 -16.59
CA LEU A 261 25.05 -27.82 -15.76
C LEU A 261 25.15 -28.28 -14.29
N LEU A 262 24.19 -29.10 -13.85
CA LEU A 262 24.12 -29.67 -12.51
C LEU A 262 23.84 -31.18 -12.61
N PRO A 263 24.72 -31.97 -13.25
CA PRO A 263 24.48 -33.40 -13.47
C PRO A 263 24.34 -34.21 -12.17
N GLU A 264 24.86 -33.69 -11.06
CA GLU A 264 24.72 -34.29 -9.72
C GLU A 264 23.30 -34.15 -9.16
N VAL A 265 22.50 -33.20 -9.66
CA VAL A 265 21.08 -33.05 -9.29
C VAL A 265 20.27 -34.08 -10.08
N SER A 266 20.16 -35.27 -9.51
CA SER A 266 19.61 -36.45 -10.16
C SER A 266 18.17 -36.74 -9.78
N HIS A 267 17.75 -36.34 -8.56
CA HIS A 267 16.41 -36.66 -8.09
C HIS A 267 15.34 -35.82 -8.81
N PRO A 268 14.29 -36.43 -9.41
CA PRO A 268 13.31 -35.71 -10.24
C PRO A 268 12.60 -34.55 -9.53
N LEU A 269 12.25 -34.74 -8.26
CA LEU A 269 11.64 -33.66 -7.46
C LEU A 269 12.62 -32.52 -7.12
N LEU A 270 13.93 -32.80 -6.99
CA LEU A 270 14.92 -31.74 -6.78
C LEU A 270 15.12 -30.94 -8.07
N VAL A 271 15.21 -31.61 -9.23
CA VAL A 271 15.22 -30.97 -10.56
C VAL A 271 14.01 -30.05 -10.71
N ARG A 272 12.81 -30.53 -10.36
CA ARG A 272 11.57 -29.72 -10.40
C ARG A 272 11.64 -28.49 -9.50
N GLY A 273 12.19 -28.62 -8.29
CA GLY A 273 12.42 -27.49 -7.39
C GLY A 273 13.38 -26.46 -7.99
N VAL A 274 14.51 -26.90 -8.55
CA VAL A 274 15.48 -26.00 -9.21
C VAL A 274 14.83 -25.26 -10.39
N VAL A 275 14.08 -25.97 -11.24
CA VAL A 275 13.34 -25.37 -12.36
C VAL A 275 12.35 -24.31 -11.86
N GLY A 276 11.58 -24.62 -10.82
CA GLY A 276 10.62 -23.69 -10.23
C GLY A 276 11.28 -22.42 -9.66
N CYS A 277 12.34 -22.58 -8.84
CA CYS A 277 13.07 -21.45 -8.27
C CYS A 277 13.70 -20.54 -9.36
N VAL A 278 14.35 -21.14 -10.37
CA VAL A 278 15.01 -20.37 -11.44
C VAL A 278 13.97 -19.72 -12.35
N GLY A 279 12.86 -20.41 -12.65
CA GLY A 279 11.75 -19.86 -13.42
C GLY A 279 11.14 -18.63 -12.74
N GLU A 280 10.91 -18.71 -11.43
CA GLU A 280 10.41 -17.58 -10.65
C GLU A 280 11.39 -16.40 -10.61
N ALA A 281 12.68 -16.68 -10.39
CA ALA A 281 13.71 -15.64 -10.44
C ALA A 281 13.79 -14.96 -11.83
N ALA A 282 13.62 -15.72 -12.92
CA ALA A 282 13.56 -15.17 -14.27
C ALA A 282 12.32 -14.30 -14.50
N ARG A 283 11.15 -14.73 -13.98
CA ARG A 283 9.90 -13.95 -13.99
C ARG A 283 10.05 -12.63 -13.24
N MET A 284 10.59 -12.67 -12.02
CA MET A 284 10.87 -11.47 -11.21
C MET A 284 11.84 -10.52 -11.91
N ARG A 285 12.90 -11.06 -12.55
CA ARG A 285 13.85 -10.26 -13.33
C ARG A 285 13.18 -9.59 -14.53
N ALA A 286 12.35 -10.31 -15.29
CA ALA A 286 11.61 -9.74 -16.41
C ALA A 286 10.65 -8.64 -15.95
N HIS A 287 9.96 -8.85 -14.83
CA HIS A 287 9.10 -7.85 -14.21
C HIS A 287 9.87 -6.59 -13.79
N ARG A 288 11.01 -6.75 -13.09
CA ARG A 288 11.92 -5.65 -12.74
C ARG A 288 12.37 -4.89 -13.98
N ASP A 289 12.80 -5.59 -15.03
CA ASP A 289 13.33 -4.96 -16.25
C ASP A 289 12.22 -4.19 -17.00
N ARG A 290 10.96 -4.67 -16.97
CA ARG A 290 9.78 -3.91 -17.45
C ARG A 290 9.56 -2.64 -16.63
N ILE A 291 9.58 -2.74 -15.30
CA ILE A 291 9.44 -1.58 -14.39
C ILE A 291 10.56 -0.56 -14.68
N LEU A 292 11.82 -0.99 -14.73
CA LEU A 292 12.96 -0.11 -14.98
C LEU A 292 12.90 0.54 -16.37
N THR A 293 12.44 -0.19 -17.39
CA THR A 293 12.25 0.37 -18.73
C THR A 293 11.19 1.47 -18.74
N ARG A 294 10.06 1.25 -18.04
CA ARG A 294 9.01 2.27 -17.88
C ARG A 294 9.49 3.48 -17.07
N LEU A 295 10.20 3.26 -15.96
CA LEU A 295 10.78 4.32 -15.15
C LEU A 295 11.85 5.13 -15.89
N LYS A 296 12.66 4.49 -16.74
CA LYS A 296 13.65 5.18 -17.59
C LYS A 296 13.00 5.99 -18.71
N ARG A 297 11.87 5.54 -19.25
CA ARG A 297 11.12 6.26 -20.30
C ARG A 297 10.30 7.42 -19.75
N ALA A 298 9.83 7.34 -18.50
CA ALA A 298 9.01 8.37 -17.89
C ALA A 298 9.75 9.06 -16.74
N ARG A 299 10.36 10.21 -17.03
CA ARG A 299 10.65 11.20 -15.98
C ARG A 299 9.31 11.71 -15.48
N ARG A 300 8.75 11.06 -14.46
CA ARG A 300 7.45 11.45 -13.88
C ARG A 300 7.53 12.91 -13.44
N ALA A 301 6.79 13.77 -14.12
CA ALA A 301 6.56 15.10 -13.61
C ALA A 301 5.90 14.95 -12.23
N ARG A 302 6.33 15.76 -11.27
CA ARG A 302 5.68 15.86 -9.97
C ARG A 302 5.22 17.29 -9.77
N LEU A 303 3.98 17.46 -9.34
CA LEU A 303 3.37 18.74 -9.05
C LEU A 303 4.04 19.40 -7.82
N LYS A 304 4.58 18.61 -6.89
CA LYS A 304 5.34 19.08 -5.71
C LYS A 304 4.58 20.17 -4.93
N VAL A 305 3.28 20.01 -4.72
CA VAL A 305 2.45 20.91 -3.88
C VAL A 305 1.82 20.06 -2.77
N SER A 306 1.56 20.63 -1.61
CA SER A 306 0.80 19.94 -0.56
C SER A 306 -0.68 19.86 -0.96
N GLU A 307 -1.38 18.81 -0.51
CA GLU A 307 -2.81 18.64 -0.79
C GLU A 307 -3.64 19.78 -0.16
N GLU A 308 -3.22 20.24 1.03
CA GLU A 308 -3.84 21.36 1.74
C GLU A 308 -3.70 22.68 0.96
N ASP A 309 -2.48 23.04 0.53
CA ASP A 309 -2.24 24.29 -0.21
C ASP A 309 -2.97 24.29 -1.56
N LEU A 310 -2.98 23.15 -2.26
CA LEU A 310 -3.69 23.04 -3.54
C LEU A 310 -5.21 23.11 -3.32
N GLY A 311 -5.73 22.39 -2.35
CA GLY A 311 -7.16 22.39 -2.04
C GLY A 311 -7.67 23.79 -1.67
N ALA A 312 -6.98 24.46 -0.76
CA ALA A 312 -7.30 25.83 -0.36
C ALA A 312 -7.15 26.84 -1.52
N ALA A 313 -6.25 26.58 -2.47
CA ALA A 313 -6.08 27.42 -3.65
C ALA A 313 -7.18 27.23 -4.72
N LEU A 314 -7.72 26.01 -4.86
CA LEU A 314 -8.79 25.68 -5.81
C LEU A 314 -10.20 25.97 -5.27
N GLU A 315 -10.30 26.23 -3.97
CA GLU A 315 -11.58 26.40 -3.29
C GLU A 315 -12.50 27.44 -3.96
N GLY A 316 -13.71 27.01 -4.31
CA GLY A 316 -14.71 27.84 -4.98
C GLY A 316 -14.41 28.21 -6.43
N LEU A 317 -13.35 27.66 -7.03
CA LEU A 317 -13.15 27.63 -8.49
C LEU A 317 -13.43 26.25 -9.07
N VAL A 318 -13.31 25.21 -8.25
CA VAL A 318 -13.58 23.82 -8.63
C VAL A 318 -14.58 23.23 -7.65
N GLY A 319 -15.52 22.43 -8.16
CA GLY A 319 -16.52 21.73 -7.36
C GLY A 319 -15.90 20.91 -6.22
N LYS A 320 -16.48 21.00 -5.01
CA LYS A 320 -16.03 20.25 -3.83
C LYS A 320 -16.80 18.93 -3.71
N CYS A 321 -16.09 17.82 -3.50
CA CYS A 321 -16.66 16.50 -3.32
C CYS A 321 -16.57 16.09 -1.84
N GLY A 322 -17.73 15.82 -1.22
CA GLY A 322 -17.84 15.63 0.24
C GLY A 322 -17.15 14.38 0.82
N SER A 323 -16.73 13.43 -0.02
CA SER A 323 -16.15 12.13 0.38
C SER A 323 -14.64 12.02 0.17
N GLY A 324 -13.96 13.07 -0.31
CA GLY A 324 -12.52 13.04 -0.55
C GLY A 324 -11.68 13.40 0.69
N TYR A 325 -10.50 12.80 0.81
CA TYR A 325 -9.58 13.00 1.96
C TYR A 325 -8.22 13.59 1.55
N GLY A 326 -8.18 14.37 0.46
CA GLY A 326 -6.96 15.06 0.01
C GLY A 326 -6.05 14.22 -0.89
N GLY A 327 -6.60 13.59 -1.93
CA GLY A 327 -5.82 12.89 -2.98
C GLY A 327 -5.75 13.61 -4.33
N THR A 328 -5.99 14.93 -4.38
CA THR A 328 -6.10 15.70 -5.63
C THR A 328 -4.76 15.78 -6.36
N VAL A 329 -3.66 16.12 -5.66
CA VAL A 329 -2.31 16.15 -6.22
C VAL A 329 -1.93 14.77 -6.75
N ALA A 330 -2.13 13.74 -5.93
CA ALA A 330 -1.79 12.37 -6.30
C ALA A 330 -2.57 11.88 -7.53
N GLN A 331 -3.85 12.22 -7.63
CA GLN A 331 -4.70 11.82 -8.75
C GLN A 331 -4.35 12.55 -10.06
N ILE A 332 -3.99 13.83 -10.00
CA ILE A 332 -3.47 14.59 -11.15
C ILE A 332 -2.15 13.97 -11.64
N GLU A 333 -1.22 13.67 -10.73
CA GLU A 333 0.05 13.01 -11.08
C GLU A 333 -0.16 11.61 -11.66
N LEU A 334 -1.08 10.83 -11.09
CA LEU A 334 -1.43 9.49 -11.56
C LEU A 334 -2.01 9.54 -12.98
N THR A 335 -2.95 10.44 -13.23
CA THR A 335 -3.60 10.60 -14.54
C THR A 335 -2.59 11.03 -15.60
N SER A 336 -1.71 11.97 -15.27
CA SER A 336 -0.60 12.40 -16.14
C SER A 336 0.37 11.24 -16.45
N ALA A 337 0.73 10.45 -15.45
CA ALA A 337 1.57 9.26 -15.63
C ALA A 337 0.90 8.22 -16.52
N PHE A 338 -0.40 7.99 -16.35
CA PHE A 338 -1.14 7.04 -17.19
C PHE A 338 -1.24 7.52 -18.65
N PHE A 339 -1.64 8.77 -18.88
CA PHE A 339 -1.76 9.33 -20.23
C PHE A 339 -0.43 9.47 -20.97
N SER A 340 0.69 9.57 -20.25
CA SER A 340 2.04 9.58 -20.84
C SER A 340 2.58 8.17 -21.12
N GLY A 341 1.86 7.11 -20.74
CA GLY A 341 2.33 5.72 -20.85
C GLY A 341 3.41 5.34 -19.83
N ALA A 342 3.60 6.16 -18.78
CA ALA A 342 4.55 5.89 -17.70
C ALA A 342 4.10 4.71 -16.80
N ILE A 343 2.80 4.46 -16.75
CA ILE A 343 2.16 3.32 -16.08
C ILE A 343 1.08 2.73 -17.00
N ASP A 344 0.81 1.44 -16.85
CA ASP A 344 -0.29 0.76 -17.54
C ASP A 344 -1.59 0.82 -16.72
N ALA A 345 -2.67 0.27 -17.29
CA ALA A 345 -4.00 0.26 -16.70
C ALA A 345 -4.01 -0.44 -15.34
N ASP A 346 -3.39 -1.60 -15.21
CA ASP A 346 -3.35 -2.36 -13.96
C ASP A 346 -2.69 -1.56 -12.83
N ALA A 347 -1.52 -0.96 -13.09
CA ALA A 347 -0.82 -0.13 -12.10
C ALA A 347 -1.56 1.17 -11.78
N ALA A 348 -2.38 1.69 -12.71
CA ALA A 348 -3.24 2.83 -12.45
C ALA A 348 -4.41 2.45 -11.53
N MET A 349 -5.05 1.30 -11.78
CA MET A 349 -6.18 0.80 -11.00
C MET A 349 -5.79 0.33 -9.59
N GLU A 350 -4.60 -0.26 -9.42
CA GLU A 350 -4.07 -0.62 -8.09
C GLU A 350 -3.97 0.60 -7.16
N ARG A 351 -3.67 1.78 -7.72
CA ARG A 351 -3.49 3.03 -6.98
C ARG A 351 -4.78 3.84 -6.84
N TRP A 352 -5.81 3.51 -7.60
CA TRP A 352 -7.07 4.25 -7.64
C TRP A 352 -7.72 4.44 -6.25
N PRO A 353 -7.83 3.42 -5.38
CA PRO A 353 -8.50 3.57 -4.07
C PRO A 353 -7.76 4.51 -3.11
N ALA A 354 -6.44 4.65 -3.26
CA ALA A 354 -5.59 5.42 -2.35
C ALA A 354 -5.63 6.94 -2.60
N HIS A 355 -6.33 7.40 -3.64
CA HIS A 355 -6.24 8.77 -4.15
C HIS A 355 -7.61 9.42 -4.33
N GLY A 356 -8.46 9.32 -3.31
CA GLY A 356 -9.77 10.00 -3.26
C GLY A 356 -9.61 11.52 -3.21
N SER A 357 -10.02 12.22 -4.27
CA SER A 357 -9.92 13.68 -4.35
C SER A 357 -11.13 14.36 -3.70
N ALA A 358 -10.86 15.45 -2.97
CA ALA A 358 -11.89 16.30 -2.37
C ALA A 358 -12.46 17.35 -3.36
N PHE A 359 -11.95 17.37 -4.60
CA PHE A 359 -12.33 18.35 -5.62
C PHE A 359 -12.56 17.66 -6.96
N ASP A 360 -13.55 18.12 -7.72
CA ASP A 360 -13.74 17.72 -9.11
C ASP A 360 -12.77 18.48 -10.03
N TRP A 361 -11.47 18.18 -9.91
CA TRP A 361 -10.46 18.84 -10.72
C TRP A 361 -10.61 18.55 -12.23
N THR A 362 -11.53 17.67 -12.66
CA THR A 362 -11.89 17.49 -14.07
C THR A 362 -12.55 18.72 -14.71
N GLU A 363 -12.90 19.74 -13.91
CA GLU A 363 -13.32 21.05 -14.40
C GLU A 363 -12.16 21.90 -14.94
N LEU A 364 -10.91 21.60 -14.56
CA LEU A 364 -9.72 22.34 -14.97
C LEU A 364 -9.29 22.13 -16.43
N PRO A 365 -9.31 20.90 -17.01
CA PRO A 365 -9.19 20.74 -18.45
C PRO A 365 -10.05 21.74 -19.21
N GLY A 366 -9.48 22.41 -20.20
CA GLY A 366 -10.19 23.43 -20.99
C GLY A 366 -10.40 24.79 -20.31
N ARG A 367 -10.12 24.91 -19.01
CA ARG A 367 -10.35 26.13 -18.21
C ARG A 367 -9.19 26.49 -17.28
N ILE A 368 -8.06 25.79 -17.41
CA ILE A 368 -6.91 25.90 -16.50
C ILE A 368 -6.36 27.32 -16.43
N GLY A 369 -6.52 28.09 -17.50
CA GLY A 369 -6.14 29.50 -17.57
C GLY A 369 -6.93 30.39 -16.60
N GLY A 370 -8.16 30.01 -16.24
CA GLY A 370 -8.97 30.73 -15.28
C GLY A 370 -8.35 30.84 -13.87
N LEU A 371 -7.39 29.98 -13.55
CA LEU A 371 -6.62 30.07 -12.30
C LEU A 371 -5.69 31.29 -12.25
N ALA A 372 -5.32 31.87 -13.39
CA ALA A 372 -4.31 32.92 -13.48
C ALA A 372 -4.69 34.18 -12.69
N VAL A 373 -5.97 34.59 -12.75
CA VAL A 373 -6.43 35.80 -12.04
C VAL A 373 -6.25 35.66 -10.53
N ARG A 374 -6.58 34.49 -9.96
CA ARG A 374 -6.31 34.22 -8.54
C ARG A 374 -4.81 34.07 -8.27
N ALA A 375 -4.05 33.45 -9.18
CA ALA A 375 -2.62 33.22 -9.03
C ALA A 375 -1.82 34.53 -8.90
N VAL A 376 -2.16 35.54 -9.70
CA VAL A 376 -1.45 36.82 -9.71
C VAL A 376 -1.94 37.78 -8.62
N SER A 377 -3.12 37.59 -8.04
CA SER A 377 -3.70 38.50 -7.05
C SER A 377 -2.87 38.64 -5.77
N ALA A 378 -2.59 39.89 -5.35
CA ALA A 378 -1.85 40.18 -4.11
C ALA A 378 -2.55 39.70 -2.84
N VAL A 379 -3.88 39.60 -2.85
CA VAL A 379 -4.65 39.15 -1.69
C VAL A 379 -4.70 37.62 -1.53
N THR A 380 -4.28 36.87 -2.55
CA THR A 380 -4.14 35.41 -2.47
C THR A 380 -2.94 35.08 -1.56
N PRO A 381 -3.07 34.18 -0.56
CA PRO A 381 -1.95 33.77 0.30
C PRO A 381 -0.75 33.25 -0.49
N GLY A 382 0.46 33.51 0.00
CA GLY A 382 1.70 33.17 -0.72
C GLY A 382 1.87 31.67 -0.99
N THR A 383 1.41 30.81 -0.08
CA THR A 383 1.37 29.34 -0.27
C THR A 383 0.42 28.96 -1.41
N HIS A 384 -0.79 29.53 -1.42
CA HIS A 384 -1.79 29.27 -2.47
C HIS A 384 -1.31 29.78 -3.83
N ARG A 385 -0.66 30.96 -3.90
CA ARG A 385 -0.05 31.45 -5.15
C ARG A 385 1.02 30.49 -5.68
N ARG A 386 1.86 29.93 -4.80
CA ARG A 386 2.85 28.91 -5.21
C ARG A 386 2.19 27.65 -5.74
N ALA A 387 1.09 27.20 -5.13
CA ALA A 387 0.29 26.08 -5.63
C ALA A 387 -0.27 26.39 -7.04
N LEU A 388 -0.89 27.57 -7.21
CA LEU A 388 -1.46 28.05 -8.46
C LEU A 388 -0.42 28.38 -9.54
N ALA A 389 0.85 28.54 -9.20
CA ALA A 389 1.95 28.66 -10.16
C ALA A 389 2.52 27.29 -10.55
N ARG A 390 2.65 26.37 -9.58
CA ARG A 390 3.16 25.01 -9.83
C ARG A 390 2.20 24.16 -10.65
N LEU A 391 0.89 24.31 -10.44
CA LEU A 391 -0.11 23.54 -11.18
C LEU A 391 -0.09 23.81 -12.69
N PRO A 392 -0.20 25.05 -13.19
CA PRO A 392 -0.06 25.36 -14.61
C PRO A 392 1.28 24.92 -15.21
N ARG A 393 2.39 25.08 -14.48
CA ARG A 393 3.73 24.66 -14.93
C ARG A 393 3.82 23.15 -15.08
N PHE A 394 3.24 22.39 -14.15
CA PHE A 394 3.09 20.95 -14.28
C PHE A 394 2.18 20.61 -15.47
N TRP A 395 1.02 21.27 -15.56
CA TRP A 395 0.00 21.02 -16.58
C TRP A 395 0.58 21.14 -17.99
N ALA A 396 1.28 22.24 -18.27
CA ALA A 396 1.92 22.57 -19.54
C ALA A 396 2.96 21.53 -20.00
N LEU A 397 3.52 20.74 -19.07
CA LEU A 397 4.54 19.72 -19.35
C LEU A 397 3.94 18.31 -19.49
N THR A 398 2.61 18.17 -19.45
CA THR A 398 1.95 16.87 -19.38
C THR A 398 0.87 16.70 -20.44
N PRO A 399 0.45 15.45 -20.74
CA PRO A 399 -0.67 15.20 -21.66
C PRO A 399 -2.00 15.85 -21.26
N LEU A 400 -2.13 16.38 -20.03
CA LEU A 400 -3.31 17.10 -19.57
C LEU A 400 -3.50 18.45 -20.28
N ALA A 401 -2.44 19.02 -20.89
CA ALA A 401 -2.53 20.23 -21.69
C ALA A 401 -2.84 19.96 -23.18
N ALA A 402 -2.92 18.70 -23.59
CA ALA A 402 -3.25 18.35 -24.98
C ALA A 402 -4.73 18.70 -25.27
N PRO A 403 -5.04 19.17 -26.50
CA PRO A 403 -6.42 19.35 -26.92
C PRO A 403 -7.16 18.01 -27.03
N GLY A 404 -8.49 18.06 -27.05
CA GLY A 404 -9.33 16.87 -27.26
C GLY A 404 -9.43 15.93 -26.05
N LEU A 405 -9.33 16.48 -24.84
CA LEU A 405 -9.72 15.74 -23.63
C LEU A 405 -11.24 15.64 -23.55
N GLY A 406 -11.74 14.50 -23.07
CA GLY A 406 -13.11 14.31 -22.65
C GLY A 406 -13.17 14.13 -21.13
N ARG A 407 -14.24 14.61 -20.50
CA ARG A 407 -14.59 14.25 -19.12
C ARG A 407 -15.90 13.48 -19.12
N GLY A 408 -16.07 12.53 -18.21
CA GLY A 408 -17.30 11.76 -18.17
C GLY A 408 -17.62 11.22 -16.78
N LEU A 409 -18.77 10.59 -16.69
CA LEU A 409 -19.26 9.89 -15.51
C LEU A 409 -19.31 8.39 -15.79
N LEU A 410 -18.97 7.58 -14.79
CA LEU A 410 -19.11 6.14 -14.85
C LEU A 410 -19.61 5.57 -13.51
N ASP A 411 -20.16 4.36 -13.57
CA ASP A 411 -20.41 3.51 -12.41
C ASP A 411 -19.06 3.04 -11.84
N SER A 412 -18.75 3.51 -10.63
CA SER A 412 -17.47 3.28 -9.99
C SER A 412 -17.22 1.82 -9.65
N GLU A 413 -18.26 0.99 -9.55
CA GLU A 413 -18.13 -0.46 -9.38
C GLU A 413 -17.67 -1.16 -10.67
N GLN A 414 -17.90 -0.53 -11.83
CA GLN A 414 -17.49 -1.04 -13.15
C GLN A 414 -16.26 -0.30 -13.71
N ARG A 415 -15.52 0.41 -12.85
CA ARG A 415 -14.34 1.19 -13.24
C ARG A 415 -13.27 0.33 -13.91
N ALA A 416 -12.77 0.80 -15.05
CA ALA A 416 -11.62 0.21 -15.73
C ALA A 416 -10.79 1.29 -16.42
N ALA A 417 -9.48 1.31 -16.15
CA ALA A 417 -8.55 2.10 -16.94
C ALA A 417 -8.29 1.40 -18.27
N LEU A 418 -8.33 2.15 -19.38
CA LEU A 418 -8.13 1.63 -20.73
C LEU A 418 -7.06 2.45 -21.45
N SER A 419 -6.18 1.80 -22.19
CA SER A 419 -5.14 2.46 -22.98
C SER A 419 -4.79 1.61 -24.20
N ASP A 420 -4.94 2.18 -25.39
CA ASP A 420 -4.59 1.57 -26.66
C ASP A 420 -3.87 2.60 -27.58
N GLU A 421 -3.73 2.27 -28.86
CA GLU A 421 -3.09 3.15 -29.85
C GLU A 421 -3.92 4.40 -30.21
N ASN A 422 -5.24 4.37 -29.96
CA ASN A 422 -6.19 5.43 -30.31
C ASN A 422 -6.50 6.38 -29.15
N GLY A 423 -6.25 5.95 -27.90
CA GLY A 423 -6.49 6.79 -26.75
C GLY A 423 -6.25 6.13 -25.40
N ALA A 424 -6.66 6.85 -24.35
CA ALA A 424 -6.68 6.34 -22.98
C ALA A 424 -7.87 6.91 -22.20
N LEU A 425 -8.44 6.12 -21.30
CA LEU A 425 -9.50 6.50 -20.36
C LEU A 425 -9.07 6.12 -18.94
N MET A 426 -9.11 7.10 -18.04
CA MET A 426 -8.73 6.96 -16.64
C MET A 426 -9.94 7.26 -15.74
N PRO A 427 -10.53 6.24 -15.07
CA PRO A 427 -11.44 6.45 -13.96
C PRO A 427 -10.74 7.21 -12.84
N LEU A 428 -11.46 8.11 -12.18
CA LEU A 428 -10.94 8.93 -11.09
C LEU A 428 -11.71 8.64 -9.81
N SER A 429 -11.01 8.59 -8.68
CA SER A 429 -11.65 8.47 -7.37
C SER A 429 -12.15 9.86 -6.95
N ILE A 430 -13.19 10.32 -7.65
CA ILE A 430 -13.93 11.56 -7.42
C ILE A 430 -15.39 11.16 -7.35
N THR A 431 -16.01 11.26 -6.17
CA THR A 431 -17.43 10.91 -6.04
C THR A 431 -18.28 12.04 -6.59
N MET A 432 -19.10 11.72 -7.58
CA MET A 432 -19.91 12.71 -8.31
C MET A 432 -21.38 12.73 -7.88
N LEU A 433 -21.82 11.80 -7.02
CA LEU A 433 -23.22 11.66 -6.59
C LEU A 433 -23.84 12.98 -6.07
N HIS A 434 -23.04 13.83 -5.42
CA HIS A 434 -23.49 15.11 -4.84
C HIS A 434 -23.26 16.32 -5.75
N SER A 435 -22.73 16.15 -6.96
CA SER A 435 -22.67 17.19 -7.98
C SER A 435 -23.99 17.32 -8.73
N GLU A 436 -24.28 18.46 -9.35
CA GLU A 436 -25.46 18.62 -10.23
C GLU A 436 -25.43 17.61 -11.39
N TRP A 437 -24.26 17.43 -12.00
CA TRP A 437 -24.05 16.51 -13.12
C TRP A 437 -24.25 15.05 -12.73
N GLY A 438 -23.78 14.64 -11.55
CA GLY A 438 -24.02 13.28 -11.05
C GLY A 438 -25.47 13.06 -10.61
N ARG A 439 -26.13 14.07 -10.03
CA ARG A 439 -27.54 13.97 -9.62
C ARG A 439 -28.49 13.68 -10.78
N SER A 440 -28.22 14.19 -11.98
CA SER A 440 -29.03 13.87 -13.16
C SER A 440 -28.95 12.39 -13.59
N HIS A 441 -27.95 11.66 -13.07
CA HIS A 441 -27.73 10.23 -13.34
C HIS A 441 -27.91 9.33 -12.10
N ALA A 442 -28.33 9.89 -10.95
CA ALA A 442 -28.51 9.15 -9.70
C ALA A 442 -29.58 8.05 -9.76
N GLY A 443 -30.43 8.06 -10.80
CA GLY A 443 -31.39 6.99 -11.09
C GLY A 443 -30.76 5.72 -11.69
N ALA A 444 -29.54 5.82 -12.26
CA ALA A 444 -28.83 4.68 -12.84
C ALA A 444 -28.00 3.91 -11.81
N THR A 445 -27.23 4.62 -11.00
CA THR A 445 -26.43 4.07 -9.88
C THR A 445 -26.22 5.14 -8.81
N ARG A 446 -25.95 4.71 -7.57
CA ARG A 446 -25.51 5.62 -6.50
C ARG A 446 -23.98 5.80 -6.49
N ASP A 447 -23.25 4.90 -7.14
CA ASP A 447 -21.79 4.84 -7.11
C ASP A 447 -21.21 5.54 -8.34
N ILE A 448 -21.40 6.86 -8.44
CA ILE A 448 -20.98 7.65 -9.61
C ILE A 448 -19.59 8.24 -9.39
N ALA A 449 -18.66 7.94 -10.30
CA ALA A 449 -17.32 8.51 -10.34
C ALA A 449 -17.04 9.27 -11.65
N ALA A 450 -16.14 10.27 -11.57
CA ALA A 450 -15.65 10.95 -12.77
C ALA A 450 -14.58 10.13 -13.50
N PHE A 451 -14.39 10.39 -14.79
CA PHE A 451 -13.23 9.93 -15.55
C PHE A 451 -12.73 11.01 -16.51
N LEU A 452 -11.47 10.88 -16.92
CA LEU A 452 -10.91 11.63 -18.03
C LEU A 452 -10.53 10.71 -19.18
N GLN A 453 -10.66 11.20 -20.41
CA GLN A 453 -10.33 10.48 -21.62
C GLN A 453 -9.48 11.36 -22.54
N ARG A 454 -8.49 10.75 -23.19
CA ARG A 454 -7.70 11.35 -24.27
C ARG A 454 -7.88 10.49 -25.51
N GLY A 455 -8.23 11.09 -26.64
CA GLY A 455 -8.50 10.35 -27.87
C GLY A 455 -9.74 9.47 -27.74
N THR A 456 -9.77 8.36 -28.47
CA THR A 456 -10.95 7.46 -28.51
C THR A 456 -10.53 6.07 -28.08
N VAL A 457 -11.23 5.51 -27.10
CA VAL A 457 -11.10 4.11 -26.68
C VAL A 457 -12.47 3.44 -26.65
N PRO A 458 -12.55 2.10 -26.73
CA PRO A 458 -13.80 1.38 -26.51
C PRO A 458 -14.45 1.79 -25.19
N ARG A 459 -15.76 2.05 -25.18
CA ARG A 459 -16.48 2.46 -23.98
C ARG A 459 -16.56 1.29 -22.98
N PRO A 460 -16.05 1.45 -21.74
CA PRO A 460 -16.26 0.45 -20.70
C PRO A 460 -17.75 0.26 -20.38
N ALA A 461 -18.12 -0.95 -19.94
CA ALA A 461 -19.42 -1.18 -19.30
C ALA A 461 -19.47 -0.31 -18.04
N GLY A 462 -20.44 0.60 -17.94
CA GLY A 462 -20.57 1.50 -16.80
C GLY A 462 -20.38 2.99 -17.13
N VAL A 463 -19.98 3.38 -18.34
CA VAL A 463 -20.02 4.80 -18.74
C VAL A 463 -21.46 5.30 -18.74
N LEU A 464 -21.71 6.39 -18.02
CA LEU A 464 -23.02 7.03 -17.86
C LEU A 464 -23.18 8.23 -18.79
N ASP A 465 -22.16 9.08 -18.87
CA ASP A 465 -22.18 10.31 -19.66
C ASP A 465 -20.76 10.74 -20.06
N ILE A 466 -20.64 11.46 -21.18
CA ILE A 466 -19.38 12.04 -21.67
C ILE A 466 -19.65 13.45 -22.17
N GLN A 467 -18.87 14.40 -21.66
CA GLN A 467 -18.83 15.77 -22.11
C GLN A 467 -17.47 16.09 -22.72
N GLU A 468 -17.48 16.74 -23.88
CA GLU A 468 -16.26 17.30 -24.45
C GLU A 468 -15.75 18.44 -23.57
N VAL A 469 -14.44 18.49 -23.38
CA VAL A 469 -13.79 19.58 -22.67
C VAL A 469 -13.64 20.76 -23.64
N PRO A 470 -13.98 22.01 -23.25
CA PRO A 470 -13.79 23.17 -24.10
C PRO A 470 -12.30 23.39 -24.41
N GLU A 471 -12.00 24.03 -25.55
CA GLU A 471 -10.63 24.45 -25.83
C GLU A 471 -10.25 25.62 -24.90
N SER A 472 -9.17 25.45 -24.14
CA SER A 472 -8.65 26.53 -23.28
C SER A 472 -7.92 27.57 -24.12
N ARG A 473 -8.09 28.85 -23.78
CA ARG A 473 -7.22 29.90 -24.33
C ARG A 473 -5.77 29.75 -23.83
N ALA A 474 -5.56 29.10 -22.70
CA ALA A 474 -4.26 29.00 -22.05
C ALA A 474 -3.43 27.80 -22.57
N THR A 475 -2.78 28.00 -23.73
CA THR A 475 -1.82 27.04 -24.29
C THR A 475 -0.63 26.80 -23.34
N PRO A 476 0.11 25.69 -23.46
CA PRO A 476 1.31 25.43 -22.65
C PRO A 476 2.29 26.61 -22.59
N GLU A 477 2.53 27.29 -23.71
CA GLU A 477 3.43 28.44 -23.81
C GLU A 477 2.88 29.65 -23.03
N ARG A 478 1.57 29.86 -23.08
CA ARG A 478 0.91 30.94 -22.32
C ARG A 478 0.91 30.65 -20.83
N LEU A 479 0.69 29.40 -20.42
CA LEU A 479 0.78 29.00 -19.01
C LEU A 479 2.19 29.22 -18.46
N HIS A 480 3.23 28.86 -19.20
CA HIS A 480 4.61 29.17 -18.81
C HIS A 480 4.85 30.67 -18.71
N ARG A 481 4.43 31.47 -19.70
CA ARG A 481 4.57 32.93 -19.64
C ARG A 481 3.87 33.55 -18.43
N ILE A 482 2.67 33.11 -18.07
CA ILE A 482 1.95 33.62 -16.89
C ILE A 482 2.78 33.37 -15.63
N VAL A 483 3.33 32.17 -15.48
CA VAL A 483 4.13 31.78 -14.31
C VAL A 483 5.46 32.53 -14.28
N ASP A 484 6.16 32.62 -15.40
CA ASP A 484 7.44 33.33 -15.52
C ASP A 484 7.26 34.82 -15.21
N GLU A 485 6.18 35.43 -15.69
CA GLU A 485 5.87 36.84 -15.41
C GLU A 485 5.51 37.05 -13.93
N LEU A 486 4.80 36.10 -13.30
CA LEU A 486 4.53 36.13 -11.86
C LEU A 486 5.82 36.02 -11.03
N GLU A 487 6.76 35.19 -11.44
CA GLU A 487 8.07 35.07 -10.80
C GLU A 487 8.91 36.35 -10.98
N ARG A 488 8.79 37.01 -12.14
CA ARG A 488 9.57 38.21 -12.50
C ARG A 488 9.05 39.50 -11.88
N VAL A 489 7.74 39.75 -11.95
CA VAL A 489 7.09 41.01 -11.53
C VAL A 489 6.54 40.93 -10.11
N GLY A 490 6.15 39.73 -9.67
CA GLY A 490 5.46 39.52 -8.41
C GLY A 490 3.94 39.74 -8.51
N PRO A 491 3.20 39.64 -7.40
CA PRO A 491 1.75 39.68 -7.41
C PRO A 491 1.19 41.08 -7.71
N VAL A 492 0.03 41.11 -8.37
CA VAL A 492 -0.69 42.31 -8.78
C VAL A 492 -1.42 42.93 -7.57
N PRO A 493 -1.09 44.16 -7.17
CA PRO A 493 -1.82 44.87 -6.13
C PRO A 493 -3.28 45.14 -6.53
N PHE A 494 -4.20 45.08 -5.57
CA PHE A 494 -5.60 45.40 -5.83
C PHE A 494 -5.78 46.89 -6.17
N ALA A 495 -6.49 47.17 -7.27
CA ALA A 495 -6.78 48.53 -7.73
C ALA A 495 -8.28 48.85 -7.59
N PRO A 496 -8.70 49.65 -6.59
CA PRO A 496 -10.12 49.98 -6.39
C PRO A 496 -10.78 50.66 -7.60
N ALA A 497 -10.03 51.48 -8.35
CA ALA A 497 -10.53 52.14 -9.56
C ALA A 497 -10.89 51.15 -10.67
N ALA A 498 -10.15 50.05 -10.81
CA ALA A 498 -10.47 49.00 -11.77
C ALA A 498 -11.74 48.24 -11.39
N ALA A 499 -11.93 47.94 -10.10
CA ALA A 499 -13.17 47.34 -9.61
C ALA A 499 -14.39 48.25 -9.83
N ALA A 500 -14.24 49.57 -9.65
CA ALA A 500 -15.30 50.53 -9.95
C ALA A 500 -15.68 50.53 -11.44
N ARG A 501 -14.69 50.48 -12.35
CA ARG A 501 -14.94 50.36 -13.80
C ARG A 501 -15.64 49.06 -14.16
N LEU A 502 -15.24 47.94 -13.55
CA LEU A 502 -15.91 46.65 -13.75
C LEU A 502 -17.37 46.71 -13.29
N ALA A 503 -17.63 47.31 -12.13
CA ALA A 503 -18.98 47.51 -11.59
C ALA A 503 -19.86 48.34 -12.53
N GLU A 504 -19.36 49.50 -12.98
CA GLU A 504 -20.06 50.37 -13.93
C GLU A 504 -20.35 49.65 -15.26
N ALA A 505 -19.37 48.90 -15.78
CA ALA A 505 -19.52 48.21 -17.05
C ALA A 505 -20.50 47.04 -17.00
N THR A 506 -20.60 46.32 -15.88
CA THR A 506 -21.42 45.09 -15.75
C THR A 506 -22.75 45.29 -15.03
N GLY A 507 -22.93 46.41 -14.33
CA GLY A 507 -24.06 46.63 -13.42
C GLY A 507 -23.94 45.87 -12.09
N LEU A 508 -22.78 45.26 -11.82
CA LEU A 508 -22.49 44.64 -10.53
C LEU A 508 -22.33 45.68 -9.44
N ASP A 509 -22.63 45.30 -8.20
CA ASP A 509 -22.23 46.11 -7.06
C ASP A 509 -20.69 46.17 -6.93
N ARG A 510 -20.20 47.24 -6.31
CA ARG A 510 -18.75 47.48 -6.14
C ARG A 510 -18.04 46.33 -5.40
N ALA A 511 -18.70 45.70 -4.43
CA ALA A 511 -18.11 44.63 -3.64
C ALA A 511 -17.98 43.34 -4.46
N ALA A 512 -18.96 43.01 -5.29
CA ALA A 512 -18.93 41.89 -6.23
C ALA A 512 -17.85 42.08 -7.30
N ALA A 513 -17.75 43.28 -7.87
CA ALA A 513 -16.68 43.60 -8.81
C ALA A 513 -15.29 43.51 -8.15
N ALA A 514 -15.15 43.95 -6.90
CA ALA A 514 -13.91 43.82 -6.14
C ALA A 514 -13.52 42.36 -5.88
N LEU A 515 -14.47 41.51 -5.47
CA LEU A 515 -14.24 40.08 -5.28
C LEU A 515 -13.86 39.37 -6.58
N LEU A 516 -14.51 39.70 -7.71
CA LEU A 516 -14.19 39.15 -9.02
C LEU A 516 -12.77 39.54 -9.47
N MET A 517 -12.40 40.82 -9.36
CA MET A 517 -11.05 41.28 -9.67
C MET A 517 -9.98 40.61 -8.79
N ALA A 518 -10.34 40.27 -7.55
CA ALA A 518 -9.44 39.65 -6.58
C ALA A 518 -9.27 38.13 -6.74
N GLY A 519 -10.03 37.48 -7.64
CA GLY A 519 -10.00 36.03 -7.81
C GLY A 519 -10.90 35.26 -6.83
N LEU A 520 -11.96 35.87 -6.32
CA LEU A 520 -12.96 35.25 -5.42
C LEU A 520 -12.35 34.62 -4.14
N PRO A 521 -11.56 35.35 -3.34
CA PRO A 521 -10.98 34.78 -2.13
C PRO A 521 -12.05 34.34 -1.14
N HIS A 522 -11.91 33.13 -0.57
CA HIS A 522 -12.80 32.57 0.48
C HIS A 522 -14.29 32.49 0.10
N ILE A 523 -14.63 32.42 -1.19
CA ILE A 523 -16.01 32.47 -1.69
C ILE A 523 -16.94 31.36 -1.14
N THR A 524 -16.39 30.25 -0.67
CA THR A 524 -17.12 29.10 -0.11
C THR A 524 -17.37 29.19 1.39
N ASP A 525 -16.77 30.14 2.10
CA ASP A 525 -16.95 30.27 3.55
C ASP A 525 -18.31 30.94 3.85
N ASP A 526 -19.15 30.21 4.59
CA ASP A 526 -20.51 30.60 4.95
C ASP A 526 -20.56 31.64 6.08
N GLY A 527 -19.42 31.92 6.71
CA GLY A 527 -19.27 32.87 7.79
C GLY A 527 -19.68 34.29 7.37
N HIS A 528 -20.36 35.00 8.28
CA HIS A 528 -20.71 36.40 8.04
C HIS A 528 -19.47 37.30 7.85
N ASN A 529 -18.33 36.93 8.43
CA ASN A 529 -17.03 37.61 8.26
C ASN A 529 -16.01 36.65 7.62
N PHE A 530 -16.35 36.11 6.45
CA PHE A 530 -15.55 35.11 5.73
C PHE A 530 -14.17 35.62 5.26
N LEU A 531 -14.01 36.93 5.02
CA LEU A 531 -12.72 37.50 4.65
C LEU A 531 -11.87 37.81 5.89
N PRO A 532 -10.60 37.37 5.91
CA PRO A 532 -9.64 37.82 6.91
C PRO A 532 -9.55 39.36 6.94
N PRO A 533 -9.33 39.99 8.11
CA PRO A 533 -9.32 41.45 8.24
C PRO A 533 -8.34 42.15 7.30
N GLY A 534 -7.16 41.56 7.06
CA GLY A 534 -6.15 42.08 6.13
C GLY A 534 -6.66 42.10 4.68
N THR A 535 -7.22 40.98 4.21
CA THR A 535 -7.83 40.84 2.88
C THR A 535 -8.99 41.81 2.70
N ARG A 536 -9.90 41.88 3.68
CA ARG A 536 -11.04 42.78 3.65
C ARG A 536 -10.63 44.26 3.58
N LYS A 537 -9.59 44.65 4.34
CA LYS A 537 -9.01 45.99 4.29
C LYS A 537 -8.36 46.29 2.94
N ALA A 538 -7.61 45.34 2.37
CA ALA A 538 -6.96 45.49 1.07
C ALA A 538 -7.98 45.71 -0.06
N LEU A 539 -9.15 45.06 0.00
CA LEU A 539 -10.23 45.23 -0.97
C LEU A 539 -11.12 46.47 -0.69
N GLY A 540 -10.93 47.13 0.46
CA GLY A 540 -11.76 48.26 0.89
C GLY A 540 -13.22 47.85 1.09
N LEU A 541 -13.46 46.69 1.72
CA LEU A 541 -14.81 46.15 1.93
C LEU A 541 -15.23 46.18 3.42
N LYS A 542 -16.50 46.46 3.67
CA LYS A 542 -17.21 46.24 4.93
C LYS A 542 -17.75 44.80 4.96
N VAL A 543 -18.02 44.31 6.16
CA VAL A 543 -18.45 42.92 6.37
C VAL A 543 -19.75 42.61 5.62
N ALA A 544 -20.78 43.45 5.79
CA ALA A 544 -22.09 43.22 5.18
C ALA A 544 -22.08 43.31 3.63
N GLU A 545 -21.34 44.27 3.05
CA GLU A 545 -21.22 44.38 1.59
C GLU A 545 -20.45 43.19 1.00
N ALA A 546 -19.38 42.74 1.66
CA ALA A 546 -18.64 41.55 1.23
C ALA A 546 -19.53 40.30 1.27
N LYS A 547 -20.33 40.13 2.33
CA LYS A 547 -21.23 38.96 2.45
C LYS A 547 -22.30 38.93 1.37
N ALA A 548 -22.95 40.06 1.09
CA ALA A 548 -23.96 40.15 0.03
C ALA A 548 -23.37 39.83 -1.36
N ALA A 549 -22.19 40.38 -1.66
CA ALA A 549 -21.46 40.09 -2.89
C ALA A 549 -21.03 38.63 -3.00
N CYS A 550 -20.56 38.04 -1.88
CA CYS A 550 -20.18 36.64 -1.78
C CYS A 550 -21.37 35.72 -2.07
N ASP A 551 -22.53 35.97 -1.45
CA ASP A 551 -23.75 35.18 -1.66
C ASP A 551 -24.29 35.26 -3.10
N MET A 552 -24.13 36.41 -3.75
CA MET A 552 -24.49 36.57 -5.16
C MET A 552 -23.56 35.76 -6.06
N LEU A 553 -22.24 35.93 -5.91
CA LEU A 553 -21.23 35.27 -6.75
C LEU A 553 -21.15 33.76 -6.52
N ARG A 554 -21.50 33.29 -5.31
CA ARG A 554 -21.59 31.87 -4.97
C ARG A 554 -22.69 31.15 -5.75
N ARG A 555 -23.70 31.86 -6.28
CA ARG A 555 -24.75 31.25 -7.12
C ARG A 555 -24.26 30.87 -8.52
N LEU A 556 -23.13 31.43 -8.97
CA LEU A 556 -22.51 30.99 -10.21
C LEU A 556 -21.87 29.62 -9.97
N PRO A 557 -22.12 28.61 -10.82
CA PRO A 557 -21.42 27.33 -10.73
C PRO A 557 -19.90 27.51 -10.80
N GLU A 558 -19.15 26.66 -10.09
CA GLU A 558 -17.68 26.70 -10.04
C GLU A 558 -17.05 26.72 -11.44
N ALA A 559 -17.48 25.81 -12.32
CA ALA A 559 -17.05 25.78 -13.72
C ALA A 559 -17.29 27.12 -14.45
N ALA A 560 -18.42 27.80 -14.20
CA ALA A 560 -18.73 29.09 -14.82
C ALA A 560 -17.81 30.21 -14.31
N ARG A 561 -17.39 30.15 -13.03
CA ARG A 561 -16.38 31.08 -12.48
C ARG A 561 -15.03 30.91 -13.18
N LEU A 562 -14.61 29.65 -13.42
CA LEU A 562 -13.38 29.36 -14.17
C LEU A 562 -13.47 29.81 -15.63
N GLU A 563 -14.59 29.54 -16.30
CA GLU A 563 -14.82 29.96 -17.69
C GLU A 563 -14.78 31.48 -17.85
N LEU A 564 -15.40 32.21 -16.92
CA LEU A 564 -15.37 33.67 -16.90
C LEU A 564 -13.92 34.18 -16.88
N TYR A 565 -13.06 33.59 -16.04
CA TYR A 565 -11.66 33.98 -15.96
C TYR A 565 -10.83 33.55 -17.18
N ASP A 566 -11.04 32.33 -17.71
CA ASP A 566 -10.34 31.86 -18.90
C ASP A 566 -10.69 32.72 -20.14
N ALA A 567 -11.97 33.07 -20.29
CA ALA A 567 -12.46 33.94 -21.36
C ALA A 567 -11.84 35.36 -21.27
N ALA A 568 -11.64 35.86 -20.05
CA ALA A 568 -11.07 37.17 -19.79
C ALA A 568 -9.53 37.23 -19.94
N LEU A 569 -8.86 36.10 -20.18
CA LEU A 569 -7.39 36.08 -20.32
C LEU A 569 -6.91 36.98 -21.46
N PRO A 570 -5.89 37.83 -21.22
CA PRO A 570 -5.28 38.64 -22.26
C PRO A 570 -4.45 37.78 -23.22
N ASP A 571 -4.47 38.11 -24.51
CA ASP A 571 -3.73 37.37 -25.54
C ASP A 571 -2.22 37.37 -25.22
N ASP A 572 -1.70 38.50 -24.75
CA ASP A 572 -0.40 38.57 -24.06
C ASP A 572 -0.56 38.46 -22.54
N PRO A 573 -0.03 37.40 -21.88
CA PRO A 573 -0.11 37.22 -20.43
C PRO A 573 0.31 38.40 -19.56
N ALA A 574 1.24 39.25 -20.03
CA ALA A 574 1.67 40.44 -19.30
C ALA A 574 0.51 41.42 -19.02
N GLY A 575 -0.56 41.37 -19.84
CA GLY A 575 -1.77 42.16 -19.62
C GLY A 575 -2.51 41.85 -18.31
N LEU A 576 -2.21 40.74 -17.62
CA LEU A 576 -2.78 40.43 -16.30
C LEU A 576 -2.38 41.46 -15.22
N TRP A 577 -1.24 42.14 -15.39
CA TRP A 577 -0.75 43.18 -14.48
C TRP A 577 -1.41 44.55 -14.72
N ASP A 578 -2.07 44.74 -15.86
CA ASP A 578 -2.91 45.92 -16.09
C ASP A 578 -4.33 45.67 -15.58
N GLN A 579 -4.58 46.09 -14.33
CA GLN A 579 -5.88 45.96 -13.69
C GLN A 579 -7.01 46.67 -14.45
N THR A 580 -6.71 47.73 -15.20
CA THR A 580 -7.73 48.44 -15.99
C THR A 580 -8.14 47.61 -17.20
N ALA A 581 -7.17 47.10 -17.95
CA ALA A 581 -7.43 46.22 -19.08
C ALA A 581 -8.11 44.92 -18.63
N MET A 582 -7.72 44.39 -17.47
CA MET A 582 -8.33 43.20 -16.88
C MET A 582 -9.81 43.43 -16.51
N ALA A 583 -10.14 44.60 -15.94
CA ALA A 583 -11.52 44.96 -15.64
C ALA A 583 -12.40 45.02 -16.90
N GLU A 584 -11.89 45.56 -18.01
CA GLU A 584 -12.61 45.60 -19.29
C GLU A 584 -12.83 44.20 -19.88
N ARG A 585 -11.83 43.33 -19.80
CA ARG A 585 -11.91 41.94 -20.26
C ARG A 585 -12.89 41.12 -19.43
N LEU A 586 -12.86 41.27 -18.11
CA LEU A 586 -13.84 40.64 -17.21
C LEU A 586 -15.26 41.17 -17.49
N ALA A 587 -15.41 42.48 -17.73
CA ALA A 587 -16.71 43.04 -18.05
C ALA A 587 -17.29 42.47 -19.35
N ARG A 588 -16.44 42.27 -20.37
CA ARG A 588 -16.83 41.63 -21.63
C ARG A 588 -17.24 40.19 -21.40
N ALA A 589 -16.39 39.40 -20.75
CA ALA A 589 -16.65 37.99 -20.46
C ALA A 589 -17.93 37.81 -19.62
N TRP A 590 -18.18 38.72 -18.66
CA TRP A 590 -19.40 38.73 -17.86
C TRP A 590 -20.66 38.96 -18.70
N LYS A 591 -20.63 39.94 -19.60
CA LYS A 591 -21.76 40.23 -20.50
C LYS A 591 -22.02 39.09 -21.48
N GLU A 592 -20.95 38.50 -22.02
CA GLU A 592 -21.05 37.34 -22.91
C GLU A 592 -21.63 36.13 -22.19
N ALA A 593 -21.22 35.87 -20.94
CA ALA A 593 -21.77 34.80 -20.12
C ALA A 593 -23.25 35.04 -19.79
N ALA A 594 -23.63 36.28 -19.46
CA ALA A 594 -25.03 36.65 -19.18
C ALA A 594 -25.95 36.61 -20.41
N ALA A 595 -25.38 36.67 -21.62
CA ALA A 595 -26.11 36.56 -22.88
C ALA A 595 -26.29 35.12 -23.37
N ARG A 596 -25.65 34.13 -22.74
CA ARG A 596 -25.86 32.72 -23.05
C ARG A 596 -27.21 32.26 -22.47
N PRO A 597 -28.02 31.51 -23.24
CA PRO A 597 -29.38 31.12 -22.88
C PRO A 597 -29.44 30.15 -21.70
#